data_AF-A0A0K2TEZ2-F1
#
_entry.id   AF-A0A0K2TEZ2-F1
#
_cell.length_a   1.000
_cell.length_b   1.000
_cell.length_c   1.000
_cell.angle_alpha   90.00
_cell.angle_beta   90.00
_cell.angle_gamma   90.00
#
_symmetry.space_group_name_H-M   'P 1'
#
loop_
_entity.id
_entity.type
_entity.pdbx_description
1 polymer ?
#
loop_
_entity_poly.entity_id
_entity_poly.type
_entity_poly.pdbx_seq_one_letter_code
_entity_poly.pdbx_strand_id
1 'polypeptide(L)'
;MDVVRSSLKKVIEMHNVFLKKRGNISSSHRTHDHPVGLKKPKKKSKKKISKNRFAIMDNLIKDLETYENALKSEETYVKTPIQTNLLCSGVKFRTPKEDADLRCFYADSGNPWLKLGPIKTEILNYDPYVAAFRELLFDEECDNITEYLSPKLDFPPGRMKSNSLKNDWTMK
;
A
#
# COMPACT_ATOMS: atom_id res chain seq x y z
N MET A 1 -16.68 -15.22 28.21
CA MET A 1 -16.78 -14.26 27.08
C MET A 1 -16.73 -12.79 27.54
N ASP A 2 -16.94 -12.48 28.82
CA ASP A 2 -17.09 -11.09 29.28
C ASP A 2 -15.78 -10.30 29.39
N VAL A 3 -14.67 -10.99 29.66
CA VAL A 3 -13.33 -10.36 29.68
C VAL A 3 -12.96 -9.80 28.31
N VAL A 4 -13.21 -10.56 27.24
CA VAL A 4 -12.94 -10.14 25.86
C VAL A 4 -13.84 -8.97 25.43
N ARG A 5 -15.11 -8.97 25.86
CA ARG A 5 -16.01 -7.83 25.61
C ARG A 5 -15.56 -6.57 26.35
N SER A 6 -15.03 -6.72 27.57
CA SER A 6 -14.51 -5.59 28.36
C SER A 6 -13.22 -5.00 27.78
N SER A 7 -12.31 -5.84 27.29
CA SER A 7 -11.08 -5.40 26.63
C SER A 7 -11.39 -4.73 25.29
N LEU A 8 -12.34 -5.27 24.52
CA LEU A 8 -12.82 -4.65 23.28
C LEU A 8 -13.38 -3.24 23.51
N LYS A 9 -14.19 -3.05 24.57
CA LYS A 9 -14.72 -1.72 24.94
C LYS A 9 -13.60 -0.72 25.25
N LYS A 10 -12.58 -1.13 26.01
CA LYS A 10 -11.42 -0.28 26.33
C LYS A 10 -10.63 0.09 25.07
N VAL A 11 -10.42 -0.86 24.17
CA VAL A 11 -9.72 -0.62 22.89
C VAL A 11 -10.51 0.37 22.03
N ILE A 12 -11.82 0.20 21.92
CA ILE A 12 -12.70 1.12 21.18
C ILE A 12 -12.65 2.54 21.79
N GLU A 13 -12.67 2.63 23.11
CA GLU A 13 -12.60 3.92 23.81
C GLU A 13 -11.27 4.63 23.58
N MET A 14 -10.14 3.95 23.74
CA MET A 14 -8.82 4.50 23.45
C MET A 14 -8.69 4.94 21.99
N HIS A 15 -9.17 4.12 21.05
CA HIS A 15 -9.19 4.44 19.63
C HIS A 15 -10.00 5.70 19.35
N ASN A 16 -11.20 5.82 19.93
CA ASN A 16 -12.08 6.96 19.75
C ASN A 16 -11.50 8.25 20.37
N VAL A 17 -10.79 8.16 21.50
CA VAL A 17 -10.07 9.28 22.11
C VAL A 17 -8.91 9.72 21.21
N PHE A 18 -8.18 8.77 20.64
CA PHE A 18 -7.08 9.04 19.73
C PHE A 18 -7.56 9.73 18.44
N LEU A 19 -8.65 9.26 17.83
CA LEU A 19 -9.26 9.89 16.66
C LEU A 19 -9.69 11.34 16.93
N LYS A 20 -10.30 11.60 18.10
CA LYS A 20 -10.72 12.97 18.49
C LYS A 20 -9.54 13.91 18.68
N LYS A 21 -8.44 13.45 19.29
CA LYS A 21 -7.26 14.27 19.55
C LYS A 21 -6.43 14.54 18.29
N ARG A 22 -6.28 13.52 17.45
CA ARG A 22 -5.39 13.57 16.28
C ARG A 22 -6.06 14.17 15.03
N GLY A 23 -7.38 13.97 14.87
CA GLY A 23 -8.10 14.40 13.67
C GLY A 23 -7.63 13.69 12.40
N ASN A 24 -8.10 14.16 11.24
CA ASN A 24 -7.67 13.61 9.95
C ASN A 24 -6.29 14.14 9.59
N ILE A 25 -5.36 13.21 9.37
CA ILE A 25 -3.95 13.51 9.08
C ILE A 25 -3.78 14.07 7.65
N SER A 26 -4.65 13.69 6.71
CA SER A 26 -4.61 14.22 5.34
C SER A 26 -6.00 14.24 4.68
N SER A 27 -6.11 14.88 3.50
CA SER A 27 -7.33 14.89 2.68
C SER A 27 -7.74 13.50 2.17
N SER A 28 -6.78 12.57 2.07
CA SER A 28 -6.95 11.24 1.46
C SER A 28 -6.89 10.09 2.48
N HIS A 29 -6.37 10.32 3.69
CA HIS A 29 -6.41 9.33 4.76
C HIS A 29 -7.82 9.19 5.31
N ARG A 30 -8.44 8.04 5.05
CA ARG A 30 -9.66 7.60 5.71
C ARG A 30 -9.31 6.92 7.04
N THR A 31 -8.88 7.69 8.03
CA THR A 31 -9.34 7.34 9.39
C THR A 31 -10.86 7.46 9.36
N HIS A 32 -11.58 6.49 9.91
CA HIS A 32 -13.04 6.62 9.98
C HIS A 32 -13.34 7.95 10.68
N ASP A 33 -13.91 8.93 9.96
CA ASP A 33 -14.15 10.30 10.45
C ASP A 33 -14.95 10.33 11.77
N HIS A 34 -15.57 9.20 12.09
CA HIS A 34 -16.45 9.03 13.22
C HIS A 34 -15.97 7.90 14.13
N PRO A 35 -15.94 8.15 15.45
CA PRO A 35 -15.76 7.12 16.47
C PRO A 35 -16.64 5.89 16.21
N VAL A 36 -16.07 4.70 16.40
CA VAL A 36 -16.79 3.43 16.25
C VAL A 36 -17.96 3.40 17.23
N GLY A 37 -19.18 3.19 16.74
CA GLY A 37 -20.42 3.04 17.54
C GLY A 37 -21.32 4.29 17.64
N LEU A 38 -20.93 5.43 17.08
CA LEU A 38 -21.83 6.60 17.02
C LEU A 38 -22.83 6.46 15.86
N LYS A 39 -24.13 6.54 16.15
CA LYS A 39 -25.17 6.70 15.12
C LYS A 39 -24.87 7.99 14.34
N LYS A 40 -24.89 7.93 13.00
CA LYS A 40 -24.65 9.09 12.12
C LYS A 40 -25.47 10.29 12.64
N PRO A 41 -24.86 11.45 12.95
CA PRO A 41 -25.66 12.60 13.36
C PRO A 41 -26.61 12.96 12.21
N LYS A 42 -27.91 13.07 12.52
CA LYS A 42 -28.90 13.62 11.58
C LYS A 42 -28.37 14.99 11.14
N LYS A 43 -28.24 15.19 9.82
CA LYS A 43 -27.72 16.40 9.13
C LYS A 43 -27.85 17.67 9.98
N LYS A 44 -26.84 17.99 10.79
CA LYS A 44 -26.71 19.30 11.45
C LYS A 44 -25.59 20.04 10.74
N SER A 45 -25.85 21.32 10.50
CA SER A 45 -25.10 22.24 9.65
C SER A 45 -23.59 22.03 9.67
N LYS A 46 -22.99 22.00 8.48
CA LYS A 46 -21.54 22.03 8.27
C LYS A 46 -20.99 23.26 9.01
N LYS A 47 -20.48 23.09 10.23
CA LYS A 47 -19.62 24.12 10.84
C LYS A 47 -18.45 24.30 9.88
N LYS A 48 -18.29 25.52 9.35
CA LYS A 48 -17.18 25.90 8.47
C LYS A 48 -15.89 25.59 9.21
N ILE A 49 -15.26 24.45 8.90
CA ILE A 49 -13.86 24.19 9.28
C ILE A 49 -13.08 25.33 8.63
N SER A 50 -12.41 26.14 9.46
CA SER A 50 -11.65 27.29 9.00
C SER A 50 -10.62 26.83 7.97
N LYS A 51 -10.37 27.68 6.97
CA LYS A 51 -9.41 27.45 5.89
C LYS A 51 -7.97 27.51 6.42
N ASN A 52 -7.59 26.64 7.37
CA ASN A 52 -6.19 26.43 7.75
C ASN A 52 -5.55 25.34 6.88
N ARG A 53 -5.95 25.26 5.60
CA ARG A 53 -5.30 24.38 4.63
C ARG A 53 -3.85 24.82 4.35
N PHE A 54 -3.55 26.11 4.47
CA PHE A 54 -2.23 26.66 4.20
C PHE A 54 -1.19 26.31 5.28
N ALA A 55 -1.55 26.39 6.57
CA ALA A 55 -0.62 26.09 7.66
C ALA A 55 -0.13 24.63 7.69
N ILE A 56 -0.91 23.68 7.16
CA ILE A 56 -0.50 22.26 7.05
C ILE A 56 0.49 22.07 5.90
N MET A 57 0.31 22.78 4.79
CA MET A 57 1.20 22.70 3.63
C MET A 57 2.55 23.38 3.90
N ASP A 58 2.56 24.50 4.64
CA ASP A 58 3.80 25.21 4.97
C ASP A 58 4.75 24.38 5.86
N ASN A 59 4.19 23.55 6.74
CA ASN A 59 4.98 22.62 7.56
C ASN A 59 5.48 21.41 6.74
N LEU A 60 4.66 20.89 5.82
CA LEU A 60 5.04 19.82 4.89
C LEU A 60 6.15 20.26 3.90
N ILE A 61 6.12 21.51 3.45
CA ILE A 61 7.13 22.09 2.56
C ILE A 61 8.44 22.30 3.32
N LYS A 62 8.40 22.79 4.57
CA LYS A 62 9.59 22.89 5.43
C LYS A 62 10.22 21.54 5.74
N ASP A 63 9.40 20.50 5.95
CA ASP A 63 9.86 19.13 6.18
C ASP A 63 10.48 18.52 4.89
N LEU A 64 10.03 18.92 3.71
CA LEU A 64 10.60 18.54 2.41
C LEU A 64 11.93 19.26 2.11
N GLU A 65 12.02 20.57 2.40
CA GLU A 65 13.26 21.36 2.23
C GLU A 65 14.37 20.91 3.20
N THR A 66 14.01 20.51 4.42
CA THR A 66 14.97 19.89 5.35
C THR A 66 15.39 18.48 4.89
N TYR A 67 14.50 17.73 4.24
CA TYR A 67 14.78 16.42 3.67
C TYR A 67 15.74 16.46 2.47
N GLU A 68 15.57 17.40 1.52
CA GLU A 68 16.50 17.59 0.41
C GLU A 68 17.93 17.96 0.88
N ASN A 69 18.04 18.60 2.04
CA ASN A 69 19.32 18.94 2.65
C ASN A 69 19.94 17.79 3.46
N ALA A 70 19.12 16.91 4.07
CA ALA A 70 19.57 15.70 4.77
C ALA A 70 20.00 14.58 3.80
N LEU A 71 19.46 14.56 2.57
CA LEU A 71 19.83 13.58 1.55
C LEU A 71 21.25 13.77 0.98
N LYS A 72 21.89 14.91 1.26
CA LYS A 72 23.24 15.26 0.79
C LYS A 72 24.37 14.75 1.70
N SER A 73 24.06 14.28 2.91
CA SER A 73 25.04 13.61 3.78
C SER A 73 24.93 12.10 3.60
N GLU A 74 26.03 11.48 3.21
CA GLU A 74 26.14 10.05 2.91
C GLU A 74 25.61 9.13 4.03
N GLU A 75 24.93 8.07 3.56
CA GLU A 75 24.72 6.77 4.21
C GLU A 75 24.00 6.75 5.56
N THR A 76 22.69 6.96 5.56
CA THR A 76 21.79 6.22 6.48
C THR A 76 20.35 6.26 5.97
N TYR A 77 19.87 5.13 5.46
CA TYR A 77 18.52 4.95 4.91
C TYR A 77 17.46 4.87 6.04
N VAL A 78 17.23 5.98 6.75
CA VAL A 78 16.15 6.08 7.74
C VAL A 78 14.86 6.41 7.00
N LYS A 79 14.00 5.41 6.76
CA LYS A 79 12.67 5.66 6.21
C LYS A 79 11.87 6.51 7.19
N THR A 80 11.61 7.77 6.84
CA THR A 80 10.83 8.66 7.71
C THR A 80 9.34 8.27 7.65
N PRO A 81 8.57 8.47 8.73
CA PRO A 81 7.12 8.21 8.73
C PRO A 81 6.36 8.94 7.61
N ILE A 82 6.93 10.02 7.08
CA ILE A 82 6.37 10.80 5.98
C ILE A 82 6.51 10.05 4.66
N GLN A 83 7.71 9.54 4.35
CA GLN A 83 7.94 8.73 3.15
C GLN A 83 7.04 7.49 3.12
N THR A 84 6.87 6.80 4.25
CA THR A 84 6.00 5.63 4.34
C THR A 84 4.55 5.99 4.06
N ASN A 85 4.05 7.11 4.60
CA ASN A 85 2.69 7.56 4.36
C ASN A 85 2.46 7.98 2.90
N LEU A 86 3.44 8.63 2.28
CA LEU A 86 3.37 9.03 0.87
C LEU A 86 3.39 7.81 -0.07
N LEU A 87 4.21 6.80 0.21
CA LEU A 87 4.19 5.51 -0.51
C LEU A 87 2.85 4.79 -0.36
N CYS A 88 2.34 4.70 0.88
CA CYS A 88 1.06 4.03 1.15
C CYS A 88 -0.17 4.79 0.63
N SER A 89 -0.04 6.08 0.28
CA SER A 89 -1.13 6.88 -0.31
C SER A 89 -1.14 6.85 -1.84
N GLY A 90 -0.20 6.13 -2.47
CA GLY A 90 -0.12 5.99 -3.93
C GLY A 90 0.43 7.23 -4.63
N VAL A 91 1.14 8.10 -3.92
CA VAL A 91 1.82 9.24 -4.53
C VAL A 91 2.92 8.72 -5.45
N LYS A 92 2.97 9.24 -6.69
CA LYS A 92 4.04 8.92 -7.64
C LYS A 92 5.27 9.75 -7.28
N PHE A 93 6.37 9.08 -6.99
CA PHE A 93 7.67 9.71 -6.69
C PHE A 93 8.58 9.80 -7.91
N ARG A 94 8.35 8.96 -8.91
CA ARG A 94 9.21 8.90 -10.08
C ARG A 94 8.95 10.07 -11.00
N THR A 95 10.01 10.63 -11.54
CA THR A 95 9.90 11.67 -12.55
C THR A 95 9.48 11.04 -13.90
N PRO A 96 8.78 11.77 -14.78
CA PRO A 96 8.44 11.26 -16.11
C PRO A 96 9.66 10.82 -16.92
N LYS A 97 10.84 11.40 -16.63
CA LYS A 97 12.11 11.02 -17.25
C LYS A 97 12.57 9.63 -16.80
N GLU A 98 12.42 9.30 -15.53
CA GLU A 98 12.73 7.97 -15.00
C GLU A 98 11.79 6.90 -15.55
N ASP A 99 10.50 7.22 -15.68
CA ASP A 99 9.52 6.29 -16.24
C ASP A 99 9.66 6.11 -17.76
N ALA A 100 10.24 7.08 -18.48
CA ALA A 100 10.39 7.03 -19.93
C ALA A 100 11.28 5.87 -20.42
N ASP A 101 12.29 5.49 -19.63
CA ASP A 101 13.22 4.42 -19.98
C ASP A 101 12.67 3.02 -19.64
N LEU A 102 11.58 2.94 -18.86
CA LEU A 102 10.94 1.68 -18.48
C LEU A 102 10.20 1.10 -19.68
N ARG A 103 10.38 -0.21 -19.92
CA ARG A 103 9.81 -0.89 -21.07
C ARG A 103 9.35 -2.30 -20.75
N CYS A 104 8.38 -2.76 -21.53
CA CYS A 104 7.96 -4.15 -21.59
C CYS A 104 8.59 -4.81 -22.81
N PHE A 105 9.13 -6.01 -22.65
CA PHE A 105 9.73 -6.76 -23.75
C PHE A 105 9.57 -8.27 -23.54
N TYR A 106 9.71 -9.00 -24.65
CA TYR A 106 9.72 -10.45 -24.67
C TYR A 106 11.15 -10.94 -24.53
N ALA A 107 11.44 -11.64 -23.44
CA ALA A 107 12.76 -12.17 -23.15
C ALA A 107 12.86 -13.63 -23.62
N ASP A 108 13.74 -13.90 -24.57
CA ASP A 108 14.08 -15.24 -25.05
C ASP A 108 15.43 -15.75 -24.53
N SER A 109 16.30 -14.84 -24.07
CA SER A 109 17.65 -15.12 -23.53
C SER A 109 18.50 -16.01 -24.45
N GLY A 110 18.23 -16.00 -25.76
CA GLY A 110 18.89 -16.86 -26.74
C GLY A 110 18.52 -18.35 -26.67
N ASN A 111 17.60 -18.76 -25.80
CA ASN A 111 17.17 -20.17 -25.68
C ASN A 111 16.14 -20.50 -26.79
N PRO A 112 16.39 -21.53 -27.64
CA PRO A 112 15.44 -21.95 -28.67
C PRO A 112 14.02 -22.24 -28.16
N TRP A 113 13.90 -22.74 -26.93
CA TRP A 113 12.59 -23.00 -26.31
C TRP A 113 11.82 -21.71 -26.03
N LEU A 114 12.50 -20.70 -25.47
CA LEU A 114 11.90 -19.41 -25.18
C LEU A 114 11.67 -18.57 -26.43
N LYS A 115 12.19 -18.96 -27.60
CA LYS A 115 11.77 -18.36 -28.87
C LYS A 115 10.34 -18.74 -29.25
N LEU A 116 9.89 -19.93 -28.84
CA LEU A 116 8.50 -20.38 -29.07
C LEU A 116 7.55 -19.78 -28.03
N GLY A 117 8.01 -19.66 -26.78
CA GLY A 117 7.26 -19.06 -25.68
C GLY A 117 8.11 -18.06 -24.90
N PRO A 118 8.25 -16.81 -25.39
CA PRO A 118 9.10 -15.83 -24.73
C PRO A 118 8.47 -15.29 -23.46
N ILE A 119 9.31 -14.99 -22.47
CA ILE A 119 8.86 -14.50 -21.17
C ILE A 119 8.48 -13.03 -21.27
N LYS A 120 7.24 -12.71 -20.89
CA LYS A 120 6.76 -11.33 -20.79
C LYS A 120 7.44 -10.64 -19.60
N THR A 121 8.35 -9.71 -19.89
CA THR A 121 9.14 -9.02 -18.88
C THR A 121 8.84 -7.53 -18.89
N GLU A 122 8.58 -6.96 -17.73
CA GLU A 122 8.33 -5.54 -17.52
C GLU A 122 9.39 -4.96 -16.59
N ILE A 123 10.18 -3.99 -17.07
CA ILE A 123 11.14 -3.30 -16.21
C ILE A 123 10.38 -2.29 -15.36
N LEU A 124 10.41 -2.47 -14.05
CA LEU A 124 9.74 -1.57 -13.09
C LEU A 124 10.68 -0.50 -12.55
N ASN A 125 11.99 -0.74 -12.53
CA ASN A 125 13.01 0.20 -12.09
C ASN A 125 14.41 -0.22 -12.58
N TYR A 126 15.32 0.74 -12.77
CA TYR A 126 16.72 0.44 -13.13
C TYR A 126 17.67 0.44 -11.94
N ASP A 127 17.45 1.32 -10.96
CA ASP A 127 18.29 1.41 -9.76
C ASP A 127 17.43 1.53 -8.49
N PRO A 128 17.28 0.47 -7.69
CA PRO A 128 17.75 -0.89 -7.97
C PRO A 128 17.01 -1.50 -9.17
N TYR A 129 17.66 -2.44 -9.85
CA TYR A 129 17.05 -3.15 -10.98
C TYR A 129 15.88 -4.01 -10.50
N VAL A 130 14.66 -3.69 -10.94
CA VAL A 130 13.44 -4.41 -10.60
C VAL A 130 12.71 -4.73 -11.89
N ALA A 131 12.41 -6.01 -12.10
CA ALA A 131 11.62 -6.48 -13.23
C ALA A 131 10.46 -7.38 -12.74
N ALA A 132 9.33 -7.29 -13.42
CA ALA A 132 8.17 -8.16 -13.21
C ALA A 132 8.03 -9.11 -14.40
N PHE A 133 8.04 -10.41 -14.10
CA PHE A 133 7.69 -11.44 -15.06
C PHE A 133 6.18 -11.67 -15.03
N ARG A 134 5.53 -11.47 -16.18
CA ARG A 134 4.09 -11.66 -16.34
C ARG A 134 3.82 -13.07 -16.84
N GLU A 135 2.78 -13.70 -16.29
CA GLU A 135 2.31 -15.03 -16.72
C GLU A 135 3.40 -16.11 -16.63
N LEU A 136 4.21 -16.08 -15.56
CA LEU A 136 5.26 -17.07 -15.35
C LEU A 136 4.70 -18.47 -15.06
N LEU A 137 3.55 -18.53 -14.38
CA LEU A 137 2.84 -19.75 -14.03
C LEU A 137 1.38 -19.60 -14.43
N PHE A 138 0.76 -20.71 -14.83
CA PHE A 138 -0.68 -20.76 -15.06
C PHE A 138 -1.44 -20.79 -13.73
N ASP A 139 -2.70 -20.35 -13.74
CA ASP A 139 -3.55 -20.34 -12.55
C ASP A 139 -3.70 -21.75 -11.95
N GLU A 140 -3.82 -22.78 -12.80
CA GLU A 140 -3.93 -24.19 -12.38
C GLU A 140 -2.65 -24.70 -11.70
N GLU A 141 -1.47 -24.28 -12.19
CA GLU A 141 -0.20 -24.62 -11.56
C GLU A 141 -0.08 -23.97 -10.18
N CYS A 142 -0.50 -22.70 -10.06
CA CYS A 142 -0.55 -22.00 -8.79
C CYS A 142 -1.48 -22.70 -7.80
N ASP A 143 -2.67 -23.12 -8.24
CA ASP A 143 -3.63 -23.85 -7.42
C ASP A 143 -3.04 -25.20 -6.93
N ASN A 144 -2.41 -25.97 -7.82
CA ASN A 144 -1.78 -27.25 -7.48
C ASN A 144 -0.62 -27.08 -6.47
N ILE A 145 0.25 -26.08 -6.69
CA ILE A 145 1.34 -25.75 -5.75
C ILE A 145 0.76 -25.41 -4.38
N THR A 146 -0.29 -24.62 -4.38
CA THR A 146 -0.94 -24.14 -3.17
C THR A 146 -1.62 -25.28 -2.42
N GLU A 147 -2.36 -26.15 -3.10
CA GLU A 147 -2.98 -27.34 -2.51
C GLU A 147 -1.92 -28.28 -1.91
N TYR A 148 -0.82 -28.50 -2.62
CA TYR A 148 0.29 -29.32 -2.14
C TYR A 148 0.98 -28.75 -0.89
N LEU A 149 1.16 -27.42 -0.84
CA LEU A 149 1.84 -26.75 0.27
C LEU A 149 0.92 -26.45 1.46
N SER A 150 -0.39 -26.30 1.24
CA SER A 150 -1.38 -25.98 2.27
C SER A 150 -1.28 -26.83 3.55
N PRO A 151 -1.19 -28.17 3.50
CA PRO A 151 -1.08 -28.98 4.72
C PRO A 151 0.29 -28.87 5.41
N LYS A 152 1.29 -28.26 4.76
CA LYS A 152 2.67 -28.12 5.26
C LYS A 152 2.97 -26.70 5.78
N LEU A 153 2.05 -25.76 5.61
CA LEU A 153 2.20 -24.37 6.02
C LEU A 153 1.28 -24.09 7.20
N ASP A 154 1.81 -23.40 8.22
CA ASP A 154 1.05 -23.00 9.41
C ASP A 154 0.06 -21.84 9.14
N PHE A 155 0.03 -21.31 7.92
CA PHE A 155 -0.77 -20.16 7.51
C PHE A 155 -1.69 -20.51 6.33
N PRO A 156 -2.90 -19.93 6.27
CA PRO A 156 -3.85 -20.25 5.21
C PRO A 156 -3.30 -19.83 3.83
N PRO A 157 -3.53 -20.66 2.80
CA PRO A 157 -3.07 -20.40 1.45
C PRO A 157 -3.80 -19.20 0.83
N GLY A 158 -3.07 -18.12 0.59
CA GLY A 158 -3.46 -17.09 -0.38
C GLY A 158 -4.68 -16.23 -0.04
N ARG A 159 -4.96 -15.28 -0.95
CA ARG A 159 -6.13 -14.40 -0.90
C ARG A 159 -7.26 -15.06 -1.68
N MET A 160 -8.31 -15.50 -0.99
CA MET A 160 -9.51 -16.04 -1.65
C MET A 160 -10.41 -14.89 -2.14
N LYS A 161 -11.05 -15.08 -3.31
CA LYS A 161 -12.09 -14.16 -3.77
C LYS A 161 -13.31 -14.25 -2.85
N SER A 162 -13.89 -13.12 -2.46
CA SER A 162 -15.06 -13.12 -1.55
C SER A 162 -16.27 -13.89 -2.12
N ASN A 163 -16.36 -13.98 -3.44
CA ASN A 163 -17.50 -14.55 -4.16
C ASN A 163 -17.20 -15.92 -4.77
N SER A 164 -15.98 -16.45 -4.60
CA SER A 164 -15.62 -17.79 -5.10
C SER A 164 -14.62 -18.45 -4.18
N LEU A 165 -14.73 -19.76 -3.99
CA LEU A 165 -13.75 -20.58 -3.26
C LEU A 165 -12.40 -20.71 -4.01
N LYS A 166 -12.18 -19.96 -5.09
CA LYS A 166 -10.93 -19.93 -5.84
C LYS A 166 -9.98 -18.87 -5.31
N ASN A 167 -8.70 -19.17 -5.36
CA ASN A 167 -7.63 -18.23 -5.07
C ASN A 167 -7.63 -17.10 -6.10
N ASP A 168 -7.34 -15.88 -5.66
CA ASP A 168 -7.10 -14.74 -6.54
C ASP A 168 -5.60 -14.59 -6.79
N TRP A 169 -5.13 -15.18 -7.88
CA TRP A 169 -3.73 -15.06 -8.31
C TRP A 169 -3.45 -13.75 -9.06
N THR A 170 -4.48 -12.98 -9.36
CA THR A 170 -4.32 -11.69 -10.03
C THR A 170 -4.01 -10.61 -8.99
N MET A 171 -2.80 -10.04 -9.04
CA MET A 171 -2.48 -8.78 -8.34
C MET A 171 -3.12 -7.57 -9.04
N LYS A 172 -4.42 -7.61 -9.31
CA LYS A 172 -5.19 -6.51 -9.91
C LYS A 172 -5.94 -5.70 -8.87
#